data_AF-M0JFI0-F1
#
_entry.id   AF-M0JFI0-F1
#
_cell.length_a   1.000
_cell.length_b   1.000
_cell.length_c   1.000
_cell.angle_alpha   90.00
_cell.angle_beta   90.00
_cell.angle_gamma   90.00
#
_symmetry.space_group_name_H-M   'P 1'
#
loop_
_entity.id
_entity.type
_entity.pdbx_description
1 polymer ?
#
loop_
_entity_poly.entity_id
_entity_poly.type
_entity_poly.pdbx_seq_one_letter_code
_entity_poly.pdbx_strand_id
1 'polypeptide(L)'
;MTIPTVGDVVILTELDSEPHLLVTAIDEADNAVTGVLLADLAAETIERLNATAGNRQRRQKLTTAIRRAEDCMTLCVPVDELRQHNRPTTQGRDSLMGGNR
;
A
#
# COMPACT_ATOMS: atom_id res chain seq x y z
N MET A 1 -14.44 -2.00 -3.36
CA MET A 1 -12.96 -2.01 -3.28
C MET A 1 -12.56 -2.85 -2.08
N THR A 2 -11.36 -3.44 -2.05
CA THR A 2 -10.91 -4.24 -0.91
C THR A 2 -10.18 -3.33 0.06
N ILE A 3 -10.68 -3.19 1.29
CA ILE A 3 -10.07 -2.33 2.31
C ILE A 3 -8.65 -2.85 2.58
N PRO A 4 -7.62 -1.99 2.51
CA PRO A 4 -6.25 -2.40 2.81
C PRO A 4 -6.11 -2.77 4.28
N THR A 5 -5.13 -3.61 4.56
CA THR A 5 -4.88 -4.13 5.90
C THR A 5 -3.51 -3.73 6.44
N VAL A 6 -3.32 -3.73 7.76
CA VAL A 6 -2.02 -3.38 8.36
C VAL A 6 -0.91 -4.27 7.78
N GLY A 7 0.13 -3.63 7.28
CA GLY A 7 1.27 -4.24 6.58
C GLY A 7 1.13 -4.29 5.07
N ASP A 8 -0.03 -3.94 4.50
CA ASP A 8 -0.17 -3.78 3.06
C ASP A 8 0.57 -2.54 2.58
N VAL A 9 1.05 -2.60 1.35
CA VAL A 9 1.60 -1.44 0.63
C VAL A 9 0.57 -0.99 -0.38
N VAL A 10 0.21 0.28 -0.31
CA VAL A 10 -0.75 0.95 -1.19
C VAL A 10 -0.08 2.11 -1.91
N ILE A 11 -0.71 2.60 -2.96
CA ILE A 11 -0.27 3.72 -3.78
C ILE A 11 -1.25 4.87 -3.54
N LEU A 12 -0.75 6.07 -3.27
CA LEU A 12 -1.56 7.29 -3.15
C LEU A 12 -1.87 7.83 -4.55
N THR A 13 -3.14 7.89 -4.94
CA THR A 13 -3.52 8.24 -6.32
C THR A 13 -3.72 9.74 -6.55
N GLU A 14 -3.91 10.53 -5.50
CA GLU A 14 -4.10 11.99 -5.60
C GLU A 14 -2.79 12.75 -5.84
N LEU A 15 -1.64 12.07 -5.71
CA LEU A 15 -0.33 12.68 -5.94
C LEU A 15 0.24 12.17 -7.26
N ASP A 16 0.70 13.10 -8.10
CA ASP A 16 1.30 12.79 -9.42
C ASP A 16 2.48 11.81 -9.34
N SER A 17 3.19 11.79 -8.21
CA SER A 17 4.32 10.89 -7.98
C SER A 17 3.91 9.46 -7.60
N GLU A 18 2.62 9.22 -7.38
CA GLU A 18 2.05 7.93 -6.95
C GLU A 18 2.89 7.25 -5.85
N PRO A 19 3.16 7.94 -4.73
CA PRO A 19 4.07 7.42 -3.73
C PRO A 19 3.48 6.21 -3.02
N HIS A 20 4.37 5.32 -2.60
CA HIS A 20 3.98 4.09 -1.93
C HIS A 20 3.89 4.31 -0.42
N LEU A 21 2.77 3.89 0.17
CA LEU A 21 2.46 4.01 1.58
C LEU A 21 2.37 2.61 2.22
N LEU A 22 3.13 2.38 3.29
CA LEU A 22 2.98 1.20 4.15
C LEU A 22 1.86 1.46 5.15
N VAL A 23 0.80 0.66 5.14
CA VAL A 23 -0.35 0.80 6.05
C VAL A 23 0.04 0.32 7.45
N THR A 24 -0.04 1.21 8.44
CA THR A 24 0.34 0.94 9.83
C THR A 24 -0.83 0.95 10.82
N ALA A 25 -1.95 1.58 10.44
CA ALA A 25 -3.23 1.52 11.13
C ALA A 25 -4.38 1.76 10.14
N ILE A 26 -5.59 1.38 10.54
CA ILE A 26 -6.83 1.60 9.80
C ILE A 26 -7.80 2.24 10.78
N ASP A 27 -8.43 3.33 10.35
CA ASP A 27 -9.56 3.92 11.02
C ASP A 27 -10.83 3.54 10.26
N GLU A 28 -11.60 2.61 10.83
CA GLU A 28 -12.84 2.14 10.22
C GLU A 28 -13.97 3.17 10.35
N ALA A 29 -13.92 4.06 11.35
CA ALA A 29 -14.97 5.07 11.55
C ALA A 29 -14.87 6.17 10.48
N ASP A 30 -13.65 6.57 10.16
CA ASP A 30 -13.36 7.64 9.20
C ASP A 30 -13.05 7.12 7.78
N ASN A 31 -13.14 5.80 7.56
CA ASN A 31 -12.77 5.14 6.29
C ASN A 31 -11.39 5.60 5.79
N ALA A 32 -10.41 5.65 6.71
CA ALA A 32 -9.08 6.19 6.46
C ALA A 32 -7.99 5.19 6.88
N VAL A 33 -6.80 5.34 6.30
CA VAL A 33 -5.61 4.59 6.69
C VAL A 33 -4.56 5.53 7.24
N THR A 34 -3.82 5.06 8.23
CA THR A 34 -2.57 5.70 8.65
C THR A 34 -1.39 4.90 8.14
N GLY A 35 -0.44 5.55 7.48
CA GLY A 35 0.73 4.87 6.95
C GLY A 35 2.00 5.71 6.95
N VAL A 36 3.10 5.07 6.59
CA VAL A 36 4.43 5.68 6.44
C VAL A 36 4.85 5.56 4.98
N LEU A 37 5.41 6.62 4.40
CA LEU A 37 5.91 6.57 3.02
C LEU A 37 7.12 5.64 2.95
N LEU A 38 7.16 4.77 1.94
CA LEU A 38 8.31 3.91 1.73
C LEU A 38 9.59 4.72 1.43
N ALA A 39 9.46 5.91 0.84
CA ALA A 39 10.58 6.81 0.58
C ALA A 39 11.25 7.34 1.86
N ASP A 40 10.52 7.37 2.98
CA ASP A 40 11.02 7.83 4.28
C ASP A 40 11.65 6.68 5.09
N LEU A 41 11.52 5.43 4.64
CA LEU A 41 12.11 4.28 5.31
C LEU A 41 13.55 4.05 4.86
N ALA A 42 14.41 3.70 5.82
CA ALA A 42 15.74 3.23 5.51
C ALA A 42 15.70 1.99 4.59
N ALA A 43 16.66 1.90 3.66
CA ALA A 43 16.72 0.80 2.69
C ALA A 43 16.70 -0.59 3.35
N GLU A 44 17.39 -0.76 4.48
CA GLU A 44 17.38 -2.01 5.25
C GLU A 44 15.96 -2.38 5.76
N THR A 45 15.17 -1.38 6.17
CA THR A 45 13.78 -1.59 6.59
C THR A 45 12.91 -2.04 5.43
N ILE A 46 13.12 -1.47 4.24
CA ILE A 46 12.43 -1.87 3.01
C ILE A 46 12.79 -3.31 2.61
N GLU A 47 14.07 -3.68 2.68
CA GLU A 47 14.53 -5.05 2.42
C GLU A 47 13.89 -6.05 3.39
N ARG A 48 13.87 -5.74 4.68
CA ARG A 48 13.19 -6.56 5.70
C ARG A 48 11.69 -6.67 5.41
N LEU A 49 11.05 -5.60 4.95
CA LEU A 49 9.65 -5.62 4.56
C LEU A 49 9.44 -6.58 3.37
N ASN A 50 10.27 -6.51 2.34
CA ASN A 50 10.21 -7.41 1.20
C ASN A 50 10.45 -8.88 1.58
N ALA A 51 11.36 -9.14 2.53
CA ALA A 51 11.61 -10.48 3.06
C ALA A 51 10.41 -11.08 3.82
N THR A 52 9.39 -10.28 4.17
CA THR A 52 8.13 -10.76 4.74
C THR A 52 7.05 -11.08 3.69
N ALA A 53 7.35 -11.00 2.39
CA ALA A 53 6.41 -11.35 1.33
C ALA A 53 5.81 -12.75 1.56
N GLY A 54 4.49 -12.88 1.40
CA GLY A 54 3.77 -14.12 1.67
C GLY A 54 3.60 -14.47 3.16
N ASN A 55 4.21 -13.73 4.10
CA ASN A 55 4.06 -13.95 5.54
C ASN A 55 3.43 -12.74 6.24
N ARG A 56 2.09 -12.75 6.26
CA ARG A 56 1.27 -11.68 6.85
C ARG A 56 1.60 -11.39 8.32
N GLN A 57 1.82 -12.44 9.13
CA GLN A 57 2.11 -12.26 10.56
C GLN A 57 3.47 -11.58 10.78
N ARG A 58 4.52 -12.00 10.05
CA ARG A 58 5.84 -11.35 10.13
C ARG A 58 5.77 -9.91 9.64
N ARG A 59 5.04 -9.66 8.55
CA ARG A 59 4.83 -8.33 7.99
C ARG A 59 4.14 -7.39 8.98
N GLN A 60 3.10 -7.85 9.67
CA GLN A 60 2.42 -7.08 10.72
C GLN A 60 3.33 -6.76 11.92
N LYS A 61 4.13 -7.74 12.38
CA LYS A 61 5.10 -7.52 13.46
C LYS A 61 6.12 -6.45 13.10
N LEU A 62 6.69 -6.53 11.89
CA LEU A 62 7.63 -5.52 11.39
C LEU A 62 6.98 -4.15 11.25
N THR A 63 5.77 -4.09 10.68
CA THR A 63 5.01 -2.84 10.51
C THR A 63 4.71 -2.18 11.86
N THR A 64 4.38 -2.98 12.88
CA THR A 64 4.18 -2.48 14.25
C THR A 64 5.47 -1.92 14.83
N ALA A 65 6.63 -2.55 14.56
CA ALA A 65 7.93 -2.05 15.00
C ALA A 65 8.28 -0.72 14.30
N ILE A 66 8.03 -0.62 12.99
CA ILE A 66 8.20 0.62 12.21
C ILE A 66 7.35 1.75 12.81
N ARG A 67 6.06 1.50 13.07
CA ARG A 67 5.15 2.50 13.66
C ARG A 67 5.60 2.98 15.06
N ARG A 68 6.29 2.14 15.82
CA ARG A 68 6.78 2.47 17.17
C ARG A 68 8.10 3.22 17.17
N ALA A 69 8.84 3.23 16.07
CA ALA A 69 10.00 4.10 15.95
C ALA A 69 9.48 5.54 15.80
N GLU A 70 9.76 6.38 16.79
CA GLU A 70 9.20 7.75 16.92
C GLU A 70 9.57 8.69 15.75
N ASP A 71 10.50 8.27 14.88
CA ASP A 71 11.04 9.09 13.79
C ASP A 71 10.29 8.96 12.45
N CYS A 72 9.33 8.05 12.31
CA CYS A 72 8.59 7.90 11.05
C CYS A 72 7.42 8.88 10.97
N MET A 73 7.48 9.83 10.02
CA MET A 73 6.32 10.66 9.69
C MET A 73 5.17 9.77 9.18
N THR A 74 3.97 9.99 9.71
CA THR A 74 2.77 9.27 9.32
C THR A 74 1.80 10.17 8.56
N LEU A 75 1.12 9.59 7.58
CA LEU A 75 0.07 10.22 6.79
C LEU A 75 -1.26 9.52 7.09
N CYS A 76 -2.32 10.31 7.25
CA CYS A 76 -3.68 9.81 7.30
C CYS A 76 -4.34 10.10 5.94
N VAL A 77 -4.84 9.07 5.26
CA VAL A 77 -5.36 9.17 3.90
C VAL A 77 -6.70 8.41 3.78
N PRO A 78 -7.74 8.99 3.16
CA PRO A 78 -8.99 8.29 2.86
C PRO A 78 -8.76 7.04 2.01
N VAL A 79 -9.50 5.96 2.25
CA VAL A 79 -9.36 4.70 1.51
C VAL A 79 -9.65 4.86 0.01
N ASP A 80 -10.50 5.81 -0.36
CA ASP A 80 -10.89 6.06 -1.75
C ASP A 80 -9.77 6.70 -2.59
N GLU A 81 -8.75 7.27 -1.94
CA GLU A 81 -7.54 7.84 -2.56
C GLU A 81 -6.40 6.81 -2.69
N LEU A 82 -6.70 5.52 -2.46
CA LEU A 82 -5.72 4.46 -2.42
C LEU A 82 -5.93 3.43 -3.53
N ARG A 83 -4.81 2.99 -4.11
CA ARG A 83 -4.75 1.82 -4.97
C ARG A 83 -3.88 0.72 -4.37
N GLN A 84 -4.32 -0.53 -4.44
CA GLN A 84 -3.48 -1.65 -4.02
C GLN A 84 -2.29 -1.83 -4.96
N HIS A 85 -1.09 -1.93 -4.39
CA HIS A 85 0.15 -2.20 -5.13
C HIS A 85 0.09 -3.52 -5.91
N ASN A 86 -0.53 -4.56 -5.34
CA ASN A 86 -0.58 -5.91 -5.94
C ASN A 86 -1.79 -6.17 -6.83
N ARG A 87 -2.61 -5.16 -7.17
CA ARG A 87 -3.66 -5.40 -8.15
C ARG A 87 -3.02 -5.56 -9.53
N PRO A 88 -3.19 -6.71 -10.21
CA PRO A 88 -2.98 -6.71 -11.65
C PRO A 88 -3.89 -5.60 -12.18
N THR A 89 -3.32 -4.66 -12.91
CA THR A 89 -4.11 -3.81 -13.78
C THR A 89 -4.89 -4.77 -14.67
N THR A 90 -6.19 -4.93 -14.45
CA THR A 90 -7.06 -5.48 -15.49
C THR A 90 -7.15 -4.43 -16.59
N GLN A 91 -6.05 -4.23 -17.31
CA GLN A 91 -6.00 -3.55 -18.59
C GLN A 91 -5.52 -4.60 -19.58
N GLY A 92 -6.47 -5.47 -19.91
CA GLY A 92 -6.28 -6.65 -20.72
C GLY A 92 -7.64 -7.22 -21.08
N ARG A 93 -8.51 -6.38 -21.64
CA ARG A 93 -9.74 -6.78 -22.33
C ARG A 93 -10.25 -5.62 -23.15
N ASP A 94 -9.60 -5.41 -24.28
CA ASP A 94 -10.28 -5.08 -25.54
C ASP A 94 -9.64 -5.91 -26.65
N SER A 95 -9.78 -7.23 -26.52
CA SER A 95 -9.96 -8.07 -27.70
C SER A 95 -11.44 -7.99 -28.05
N LEU A 96 -11.84 -6.99 -28.85
CA LEU A 96 -13.04 -7.13 -29.66
C LEU A 96 -12.61 -7.44 -31.10
N MET A 97 -12.84 -8.69 -31.46
CA MET A 97 -12.96 -9.11 -32.84
C MET A 97 -13.87 -8.16 -33.61
N GLY A 98 -13.41 -7.75 -34.79
CA GLY A 98 -14.21 -7.06 -35.79
C GLY A 98 -13.55 -7.22 -37.14
N GLY A 99 -13.76 -8.37 -37.79
CA GLY A 99 -13.32 -8.58 -39.15
C GLY A 99 -14.03 -7.64 -40.13
N ASN A 100 -13.39 -7.37 -41.27
CA ASN A 100 -14.04 -7.53 -42.56
C ASN A 100 -13.03 -7.36 -43.71
N ARG A 101 -12.93 -8.46 -44.46
CA ARG A 101 -12.67 -8.60 -45.91
C ARG A 101 -11.33 -8.11 -46.46
#